data_AF-A0A2U1LLT2-F1
#
_entry.id   AF-A0A2U1LLT2-F1
#
_cell.length_a   1.000
_cell.length_b   1.000
_cell.length_c   1.000
_cell.angle_alpha   90.00
_cell.angle_beta   90.00
_cell.angle_gamma   90.00
#
_symmetry.space_group_name_H-M   'P 1'
#
loop_
_entity.id
_entity.type
_entity.pdbx_description
1 polymer ?
#
loop_
_entity_poly.entity_id
_entity_poly.type
_entity_poly.pdbx_seq_one_letter_code
_entity_poly.pdbx_strand_id
1 'polypeptide(L)'
;MSYLLKKLLETATARLISSSSSQNDQSVSVSEKTIICCSSTSIGEFDRIPYDVLMQILKLIGPKEVAKMSVVCKSWKLVVSDNMLWIAFLNDKNDPYDSMFFAETSLRSGYPLRTYPSQMQSFMQIYGQRAQVPGAIIIDGGSGYCKFGWSKYNSPSGRTATFLEFGNIEAPLYSRLRHFYATIYSRMQVKSSSQPTVVSIPITHCGDTEADKTARRQLKEAILSAMFDMNVPSVCAVSQATLALFAARKTSGILVNIGFNQTSVVPILHGKIMYKVGVEVLEVGAVKLTAYLREQMQQRNLPFSSLYTVRALKENLCYVALDYDAELRKDTEASYEIPVEGWFSLKQERFRTGEILFQPRISGLSAMGLHQAVANCIEHCQAVGLTPDDSWFKTIVLAGGSACLPGVVERLDKELHVLLPPSVSNGMRVIPPPYGADSAWHGAKLLSNLSTFPNSWCLSKKDFRLKSRRSFLW
;
A
#
# COMPACT_ATOMS: atom_id res chain seq x y z
N MET A 1 -38.07 -19.26 -5.64
CA MET A 1 -36.74 -19.92 -5.73
C MET A 1 -36.72 -21.09 -6.70
N SER A 2 -37.61 -22.10 -6.58
CA SER A 2 -37.72 -23.22 -7.55
C SER A 2 -37.87 -22.75 -9.01
N TYR A 3 -38.69 -21.73 -9.28
CA TYR A 3 -38.92 -21.21 -10.63
C TYR A 3 -37.69 -20.50 -11.26
N LEU A 4 -36.89 -19.80 -10.46
CA LEU A 4 -35.71 -19.06 -10.95
C LEU A 4 -34.54 -20.02 -11.24
N LEU A 5 -34.37 -21.03 -10.38
CA LEU A 5 -33.42 -22.12 -10.57
C LEU A 5 -33.78 -22.97 -11.79
N LYS A 6 -35.07 -23.25 -12.00
CA LYS A 6 -35.55 -23.98 -13.19
C LYS A 6 -35.28 -23.22 -14.49
N LYS A 7 -35.53 -21.90 -14.53
CA LYS A 7 -35.21 -21.04 -15.68
C LYS A 7 -33.71 -20.95 -15.99
N LEU A 8 -32.86 -20.89 -14.96
CA LEU A 8 -31.40 -20.89 -15.10
C LEU A 8 -30.85 -22.25 -15.55
N LEU A 9 -31.44 -23.35 -15.07
CA LEU A 9 -31.10 -24.70 -15.49
C LEU A 9 -31.48 -24.91 -16.97
N GLU A 10 -32.66 -24.45 -17.40
CA GLU A 10 -33.15 -24.52 -18.78
C GLU A 10 -32.30 -23.68 -19.76
N THR A 11 -31.74 -22.55 -19.30
CA THR A 11 -30.85 -21.72 -20.13
C THR A 11 -29.41 -22.25 -20.19
N ALA A 12 -28.95 -22.95 -19.16
CA ALA A 12 -27.65 -23.61 -19.14
C ALA A 12 -27.64 -24.91 -19.96
N THR A 13 -28.70 -25.72 -19.90
CA THR A 13 -28.84 -26.94 -20.70
C THR A 13 -29.02 -26.65 -22.18
N ALA A 14 -29.75 -25.58 -22.55
CA ALA A 14 -29.90 -25.16 -23.93
C ALA A 14 -28.58 -24.74 -24.61
N ARG A 15 -27.57 -24.28 -23.83
CA ARG A 15 -26.23 -23.91 -24.35
C ARG A 15 -25.24 -25.06 -24.42
N LEU A 16 -25.49 -26.16 -23.68
CA LEU A 16 -24.64 -27.36 -23.69
C LEU A 16 -25.02 -28.34 -24.82
N ILE A 17 -26.30 -28.32 -25.24
CA ILE A 17 -26.77 -29.16 -26.35
C ILE A 17 -26.28 -28.63 -27.72
N SER A 18 -25.81 -27.38 -27.80
CA SER A 18 -25.23 -26.83 -29.04
C SER A 18 -23.72 -27.09 -29.20
N SER A 19 -23.07 -27.77 -28.26
CA SER A 19 -21.60 -27.89 -28.26
C SER A 19 -21.08 -29.17 -27.61
N SER A 20 -21.51 -30.34 -28.08
CA SER A 20 -20.69 -31.55 -27.90
C SER A 20 -20.98 -32.63 -28.94
N SER A 21 -20.00 -32.82 -29.82
CA SER A 21 -19.75 -34.08 -30.52
C SER A 21 -18.25 -34.35 -30.46
N SER A 22 -17.87 -35.54 -29.99
CA SER A 22 -16.51 -36.12 -29.86
C SER A 22 -15.61 -35.49 -28.77
N GLN A 23 -14.79 -36.20 -27.99
CA GLN A 23 -14.41 -37.61 -27.88
C GLN A 23 -13.71 -37.83 -26.51
N ASN A 24 -13.67 -39.08 -26.05
CA ASN A 24 -13.01 -39.57 -24.83
C ASN A 24 -11.49 -39.27 -24.79
N ASP A 25 -10.93 -39.06 -23.58
CA ASP A 25 -9.87 -39.94 -23.08
C ASP A 25 -9.57 -39.77 -21.58
N GLN A 26 -9.15 -40.89 -20.99
CA GLN A 26 -8.95 -41.13 -19.56
C GLN A 26 -7.63 -40.57 -19.02
N SER A 27 -7.67 -39.95 -17.83
CA SER A 27 -6.52 -39.97 -16.91
C SER A 27 -6.99 -39.78 -15.47
N VAL A 28 -6.89 -40.86 -14.67
CA VAL A 28 -7.17 -40.88 -13.24
C VAL A 28 -6.04 -40.17 -12.50
N SER A 29 -6.34 -39.11 -11.74
CA SER A 29 -5.34 -38.44 -10.88
C SER A 29 -5.90 -38.13 -9.49
N VAL A 30 -5.41 -38.90 -8.50
CA VAL A 30 -5.00 -38.53 -7.12
C VAL A 30 -5.96 -37.72 -6.20
N SER A 31 -7.14 -37.27 -6.64
CA SER A 31 -8.07 -36.47 -5.84
C SER A 31 -9.08 -37.27 -5.00
N GLU A 32 -9.14 -38.60 -5.15
CA GLU A 32 -10.20 -39.42 -4.53
C GLU A 32 -9.95 -39.83 -3.07
N LYS A 33 -8.80 -39.51 -2.47
CA LYS A 33 -8.44 -40.03 -1.13
C LYS A 33 -8.83 -39.16 0.08
N THR A 34 -9.55 -38.06 -0.10
CA THR A 34 -9.96 -37.19 1.04
C THR A 34 -11.46 -37.23 1.35
N ILE A 35 -12.23 -38.15 0.75
CA ILE A 35 -13.67 -38.29 1.02
C ILE A 35 -13.98 -39.71 1.49
N ILE A 36 -13.42 -40.12 2.63
CA ILE A 36 -13.92 -41.28 3.38
C ILE A 36 -14.04 -40.87 4.85
N CYS A 37 -14.97 -39.95 5.14
CA CYS A 37 -15.67 -39.87 6.42
C CYS A 37 -16.74 -38.76 6.37
N CYS A 38 -17.91 -39.06 5.80
CA CYS A 38 -19.18 -38.43 6.18
C CYS A 38 -20.34 -39.26 5.61
N SER A 39 -21.06 -39.94 6.49
CA SER A 39 -22.29 -40.65 6.20
C SER A 39 -23.35 -39.70 5.61
N SER A 40 -23.79 -39.97 4.39
CA SER A 40 -25.00 -39.48 3.70
C SER A 40 -25.31 -37.97 3.85
N THR A 41 -24.55 -37.10 3.18
CA THR A 41 -24.96 -35.71 2.96
C THR A 41 -25.39 -35.51 1.51
N SER A 42 -26.67 -35.75 1.22
CA SER A 42 -27.28 -35.49 -0.09
C SER A 42 -27.71 -34.01 -0.19
N ILE A 43 -27.40 -33.36 -1.30
CA ILE A 43 -27.98 -32.07 -1.72
C ILE A 43 -29.16 -32.27 -2.69
N GLY A 44 -29.69 -33.49 -2.81
CA GLY A 44 -30.84 -33.87 -3.63
C GLY A 44 -30.44 -34.07 -5.09
N GLU A 45 -31.21 -33.52 -6.02
CA GLU A 45 -30.95 -33.66 -7.47
C GLU A 45 -29.60 -33.09 -7.90
N PHE A 46 -29.01 -32.21 -7.08
CA PHE A 46 -27.69 -31.63 -7.31
C PHE A 46 -26.53 -32.60 -7.04
N ASP A 47 -26.77 -33.76 -6.41
CA ASP A 47 -25.75 -34.79 -6.20
C ASP A 47 -25.19 -35.33 -7.53
N ARG A 48 -25.95 -35.16 -8.63
CA ARG A 48 -25.54 -35.58 -9.99
C ARG A 48 -24.62 -34.59 -10.68
N ILE A 49 -24.44 -33.38 -10.12
CA ILE A 49 -23.61 -32.34 -10.69
C ILE A 49 -22.20 -32.46 -10.11
N PRO A 50 -21.15 -32.52 -10.95
CA PRO A 50 -19.77 -32.44 -10.50
C PRO A 50 -19.53 -31.23 -9.58
N TYR A 51 -18.77 -31.42 -8.50
CA TYR A 51 -18.62 -30.40 -7.45
C TYR A 51 -18.03 -29.09 -7.98
N ASP A 52 -17.08 -29.16 -8.91
CA ASP A 52 -16.50 -28.02 -9.60
C ASP A 52 -17.55 -27.22 -10.41
N VAL A 53 -18.45 -27.90 -11.11
CA VAL A 53 -19.57 -27.27 -11.83
C VAL A 53 -20.56 -26.64 -10.85
N LEU A 54 -20.90 -27.35 -9.76
CA LEU A 54 -21.74 -26.81 -8.70
C LEU A 54 -21.15 -25.51 -8.11
N MET A 55 -19.83 -25.49 -7.87
CA MET A 55 -19.13 -24.31 -7.40
C MET A 55 -19.19 -23.13 -8.38
N GLN A 56 -19.13 -23.37 -9.70
CA GLN A 56 -19.32 -22.32 -10.69
C GLN A 56 -20.77 -21.78 -10.70
N ILE A 57 -21.76 -22.67 -10.57
CA ILE A 57 -23.17 -22.27 -10.45
C ILE A 57 -23.37 -21.38 -9.23
N LEU A 58 -22.82 -21.76 -8.07
CA LEU A 58 -22.93 -20.99 -6.84
C LEU A 58 -22.25 -19.61 -6.96
N LYS A 59 -21.10 -19.54 -7.63
CA LYS A 59 -20.43 -18.26 -7.92
C LYS A 59 -21.32 -17.33 -8.75
N LEU A 60 -22.06 -17.86 -9.73
CA LEU A 60 -22.97 -17.08 -10.58
C LEU A 60 -24.25 -16.62 -9.84
N ILE A 61 -24.75 -17.45 -8.93
CA ILE A 61 -25.92 -17.13 -8.09
C ILE A 61 -25.62 -15.94 -7.15
N GLY A 62 -24.37 -15.82 -6.71
CA GLY A 62 -23.89 -14.72 -5.89
C GLY A 62 -24.06 -14.93 -4.39
N PRO A 63 -23.32 -14.16 -3.57
CA PRO A 63 -23.09 -14.46 -2.15
C PRO A 63 -24.36 -14.42 -1.30
N LYS A 64 -25.30 -13.52 -1.61
CA LYS A 64 -26.55 -13.37 -0.85
C LYS A 64 -27.46 -14.59 -0.99
N GLU A 65 -27.64 -15.07 -2.21
CA GLU A 65 -28.51 -16.22 -2.47
C GLU A 65 -27.84 -17.52 -2.04
N VAL A 66 -26.52 -17.66 -2.25
CA VAL A 66 -25.74 -18.78 -1.71
C VAL A 66 -25.83 -18.86 -0.19
N ALA A 67 -25.73 -17.74 0.54
CA ALA A 67 -25.89 -17.73 1.99
C ALA A 67 -27.23 -18.31 2.44
N LYS A 68 -28.32 -18.00 1.71
CA LYS A 68 -29.66 -18.54 2.01
C LYS A 68 -29.75 -20.04 1.79
N MET A 69 -28.93 -20.64 0.93
CA MET A 69 -28.92 -22.09 0.74
C MET A 69 -28.47 -22.83 2.00
N SER A 70 -27.71 -22.19 2.90
CA SER A 70 -27.26 -22.79 4.16
C SER A 70 -28.38 -23.22 5.10
N VAL A 71 -29.60 -22.68 4.94
CA VAL A 71 -30.77 -23.07 5.74
C VAL A 71 -31.61 -24.18 5.12
N VAL A 72 -31.27 -24.66 3.91
CA VAL A 72 -32.04 -25.69 3.19
C VAL A 72 -31.84 -27.07 3.83
N CYS A 73 -30.59 -27.50 4.01
CA CYS A 73 -30.25 -28.74 4.71
C CYS A 73 -28.80 -28.72 5.21
N LYS A 74 -28.42 -29.72 6.03
CA LYS A 74 -27.05 -29.84 6.55
C LYS A 74 -26.00 -29.94 5.45
N SER A 75 -26.28 -30.67 4.37
CA SER A 75 -25.37 -30.82 3.22
C SER A 75 -25.12 -29.47 2.53
N TRP A 76 -26.18 -28.69 2.28
CA TRP A 76 -26.05 -27.33 1.74
C TRP A 76 -25.29 -26.40 2.69
N LYS A 77 -25.48 -26.53 4.01
CA LYS A 77 -24.70 -25.75 4.99
C LYS A 77 -23.20 -26.05 4.89
N LEU A 78 -22.80 -27.31 4.66
CA LEU A 78 -21.40 -27.69 4.45
C LEU A 78 -20.83 -27.08 3.16
N VAL A 79 -21.55 -27.20 2.04
CA VAL A 79 -21.15 -26.61 0.75
C VAL A 79 -21.02 -25.10 0.85
N VAL A 80 -22.00 -24.42 1.46
CA VAL A 80 -21.98 -22.97 1.66
C VAL A 80 -20.89 -22.54 2.62
N SER A 81 -20.45 -23.38 3.55
CA SER A 81 -19.36 -23.05 4.48
C SER A 81 -17.97 -23.17 3.84
N ASP A 82 -17.89 -23.62 2.58
CA ASP A 82 -16.62 -23.80 1.89
C ASP A 82 -15.89 -22.46 1.69
N ASN A 83 -14.66 -22.39 2.18
CA ASN A 83 -13.86 -21.17 2.11
C ASN A 83 -13.55 -20.77 0.67
N MET A 84 -13.37 -21.71 -0.26
CA MET A 84 -13.09 -21.43 -1.67
C MET A 84 -14.24 -20.68 -2.35
N LEU A 85 -15.48 -20.91 -1.90
CA LEU A 85 -16.66 -20.19 -2.38
C LEU A 85 -16.58 -18.71 -2.02
N TRP A 86 -16.35 -18.43 -0.73
CA TRP A 86 -16.32 -17.07 -0.21
C TRP A 86 -15.06 -16.31 -0.62
N ILE A 87 -13.94 -17.00 -0.79
CA ILE A 87 -12.73 -16.45 -1.41
C ILE A 87 -13.05 -15.97 -2.83
N ALA A 88 -13.80 -16.75 -3.63
CA ALA A 88 -14.19 -16.33 -4.97
C ALA A 88 -15.12 -15.11 -4.96
N PHE A 89 -16.01 -14.98 -3.97
CA PHE A 89 -16.84 -13.78 -3.81
C PHE A 89 -16.07 -12.55 -3.31
N LEU A 90 -15.00 -12.75 -2.53
CA LEU A 90 -14.12 -11.67 -2.08
C LEU A 90 -13.15 -11.22 -3.16
N ASN A 91 -12.83 -12.08 -4.13
CA ASN A 91 -12.12 -11.74 -5.35
C ASN A 91 -13.03 -10.94 -6.29
N ASP A 92 -13.39 -9.74 -5.85
CA ASP A 92 -13.91 -8.72 -6.75
C ASP A 92 -12.77 -8.22 -7.65
N LYS A 93 -13.10 -7.69 -8.84
CA LYS A 93 -12.11 -7.28 -9.86
C LYS A 93 -11.13 -6.18 -9.40
N ASN A 94 -11.29 -5.66 -8.19
CA ASN A 94 -10.73 -4.41 -7.71
C ASN A 94 -9.56 -4.56 -6.73
N ASP A 95 -9.48 -5.66 -5.97
CA ASP A 95 -8.38 -5.91 -5.03
C ASP A 95 -7.91 -7.38 -5.15
N PRO A 96 -6.61 -7.65 -5.38
CA PRO A 96 -6.10 -9.02 -5.48
C PRO A 96 -6.37 -9.83 -4.20
N TYR A 97 -6.71 -11.11 -4.37
CA TYR A 97 -6.93 -12.08 -3.28
C TYR A 97 -5.89 -11.96 -2.16
N ASP A 98 -4.62 -12.01 -2.56
CA ASP A 98 -3.49 -12.03 -1.66
C ASP A 98 -3.43 -10.80 -0.75
N SER A 99 -3.87 -9.64 -1.24
CA SER A 99 -3.91 -8.41 -0.45
C SER A 99 -4.99 -8.47 0.63
N MET A 100 -6.16 -9.02 0.30
CA MET A 100 -7.23 -9.27 1.27
C MET A 100 -6.80 -10.32 2.28
N PHE A 101 -6.25 -11.45 1.82
CA PHE A 101 -5.73 -12.51 2.67
C PHE A 101 -4.69 -11.98 3.65
N PHE A 102 -3.69 -11.25 3.15
CA PHE A 102 -2.69 -10.59 3.98
C PHE A 102 -3.33 -9.67 5.02
N ALA A 103 -4.27 -8.80 4.61
CA ALA A 103 -4.91 -7.86 5.51
C ALA A 103 -5.66 -8.58 6.65
N GLU A 104 -6.50 -9.56 6.32
CA GLU A 104 -7.32 -10.28 7.31
C GLU A 104 -6.52 -11.22 8.22
N THR A 105 -5.36 -11.71 7.75
CA THR A 105 -4.49 -12.57 8.56
C THR A 105 -3.50 -11.78 9.42
N SER A 106 -2.99 -10.64 8.91
CA SER A 106 -1.85 -9.94 9.50
C SER A 106 -2.21 -8.62 10.18
N LEU A 107 -3.29 -7.94 9.75
CA LEU A 107 -3.63 -6.58 10.20
C LEU A 107 -4.92 -6.53 11.03
N ARG A 108 -5.71 -7.61 11.01
CA ARG A 108 -7.05 -7.67 11.60
C ARG A 108 -7.10 -7.33 13.09
N SER A 109 -6.05 -7.64 13.85
CA SER A 109 -6.01 -7.43 15.30
C SER A 109 -5.91 -5.96 15.72
N GLY A 110 -5.63 -5.03 14.80
CA GLY A 110 -5.26 -3.67 15.18
C GLY A 110 -3.81 -3.57 15.65
N TYR A 111 -3.44 -2.39 16.15
CA TYR A 111 -2.10 -2.12 16.69
C TYR A 111 -2.09 -2.19 18.24
N PRO A 112 -1.09 -2.82 18.87
CA PRO A 112 0.06 -3.52 18.25
C PRO A 112 -0.37 -4.79 17.51
N LEU A 113 0.31 -5.08 16.40
CA LEU A 113 0.02 -6.28 15.60
C LEU A 113 0.31 -7.53 16.44
N ARG A 114 -0.58 -8.53 16.39
CA ARG A 114 -0.33 -9.82 17.05
C ARG A 114 0.66 -10.64 16.23
N THR A 115 1.66 -11.21 16.90
CA THR A 115 2.68 -12.08 16.28
C THR A 115 2.19 -13.51 16.05
N TYR A 116 1.13 -13.94 16.74
CA TYR A 116 0.53 -15.26 16.58
C TYR A 116 -0.80 -15.18 15.83
N PRO A 117 -1.04 -16.08 14.86
CA PRO A 117 -2.32 -16.13 14.17
C PRO A 117 -3.43 -16.44 15.18
N SER A 118 -4.37 -15.50 15.30
CA SER A 118 -5.67 -15.81 15.93
C SER A 118 -6.35 -16.93 15.14
N GLN A 119 -7.16 -17.77 15.80
CA GLN A 119 -7.98 -18.77 15.10
C GLN A 119 -8.70 -18.11 13.91
N MET A 120 -8.36 -18.56 12.70
CA MET A 120 -8.82 -17.94 11.48
C MET A 120 -10.34 -18.15 11.37
N GLN A 121 -11.09 -17.06 11.27
CA GLN A 121 -12.53 -17.14 11.00
C GLN A 121 -12.77 -17.67 9.59
N SER A 122 -13.93 -18.29 9.37
CA SER A 122 -14.31 -18.70 8.02
C SER A 122 -14.41 -17.49 7.09
N PHE A 123 -14.08 -17.67 5.82
CA PHE A 123 -14.17 -16.58 4.84
C PHE A 123 -15.60 -16.09 4.64
N MET A 124 -16.59 -16.93 4.93
CA MET A 124 -18.00 -16.52 5.02
C MET A 124 -18.21 -15.43 6.07
N GLN A 125 -17.67 -15.61 7.28
CA GLN A 125 -17.79 -14.62 8.35
C GLN A 125 -17.04 -13.33 8.01
N ILE A 126 -15.84 -13.47 7.45
CA ILE A 126 -15.04 -12.34 6.98
C ILE A 126 -15.80 -11.54 5.92
N TYR A 127 -16.39 -12.22 4.92
CA TYR A 127 -17.21 -11.59 3.89
C TYR A 127 -18.38 -10.82 4.52
N GLY A 128 -19.15 -11.47 5.40
CA GLY A 128 -20.29 -10.86 6.09
C GLY A 128 -19.90 -9.62 6.90
N GLN A 129 -18.77 -9.68 7.61
CA GLN A 129 -18.25 -8.55 8.38
C GLN A 129 -17.78 -7.41 7.47
N ARG A 130 -16.98 -7.69 6.43
CA ARG A 130 -16.50 -6.67 5.48
C ARG A 130 -17.63 -5.95 4.74
N ALA A 131 -18.71 -6.67 4.43
CA ALA A 131 -19.91 -6.09 3.82
C ALA A 131 -20.61 -5.05 4.72
N GLN A 132 -20.41 -5.12 6.04
CA GLN A 132 -20.97 -4.19 7.02
C GLN A 132 -20.00 -3.04 7.35
N VAL A 133 -18.73 -3.12 6.94
CA VAL A 133 -17.72 -2.09 7.22
C VAL A 133 -18.05 -0.82 6.41
N PRO A 134 -18.28 0.32 7.08
CA PRO A 134 -18.61 1.57 6.39
C PRO A 134 -17.43 2.05 5.54
N GLY A 135 -17.72 2.84 4.51
CA GLY A 135 -16.67 3.56 3.78
C GLY A 135 -15.97 4.56 4.69
N ALA A 136 -14.64 4.57 4.64
CA ALA A 136 -13.81 5.51 5.37
C ALA A 136 -13.21 6.54 4.41
N ILE A 137 -12.91 7.73 4.94
CA ILE A 137 -12.15 8.74 4.21
C ILE A 137 -10.67 8.48 4.45
N ILE A 138 -9.87 8.50 3.40
CA ILE A 138 -8.42 8.35 3.48
C ILE A 138 -7.78 9.68 3.12
N ILE A 139 -6.87 10.16 3.95
CA ILE A 139 -6.06 11.36 3.72
C ILE A 139 -4.59 10.99 3.90
N ASP A 140 -3.88 10.80 2.78
CA ASP A 140 -2.43 10.62 2.69
C ASP A 140 -1.77 12.00 2.52
N GLY A 141 -1.45 12.66 3.64
CA GLY A 141 -0.90 14.01 3.68
C GLY A 141 0.62 14.05 3.51
N GLY A 142 1.12 13.87 2.30
CA GLY A 142 2.56 14.03 2.00
C GLY A 142 2.98 15.50 1.85
N SER A 143 4.26 15.80 2.09
CA SER A 143 4.85 17.16 1.96
C SER A 143 4.75 17.75 0.56
N GLY A 144 4.89 16.92 -0.48
CA GLY A 144 4.69 17.35 -1.86
C GLY A 144 3.21 17.36 -2.26
N TYR A 145 2.57 16.21 -2.11
CA TYR A 145 1.20 15.99 -2.56
C TYR A 145 0.39 15.25 -1.52
N CYS A 146 -0.77 15.82 -1.19
CA CYS A 146 -1.82 15.14 -0.46
C CYS A 146 -2.66 14.33 -1.43
N LYS A 147 -2.90 13.05 -1.12
CA LYS A 147 -3.88 12.23 -1.83
C LYS A 147 -5.03 11.91 -0.90
N PHE A 148 -6.25 12.05 -1.39
CA PHE A 148 -7.43 11.85 -0.57
C PHE A 148 -8.53 11.15 -1.36
N GLY A 149 -9.37 10.39 -0.68
CA GLY A 149 -10.44 9.64 -1.33
C GLY A 149 -11.18 8.70 -0.40
N TRP A 150 -12.02 7.85 -0.99
CA TRP A 150 -12.82 6.86 -0.28
C TRP A 150 -12.13 5.50 -0.22
N SER A 151 -12.21 4.82 0.93
CA SER A 151 -11.66 3.47 1.09
C SER A 151 -12.30 2.42 0.18
N LYS A 152 -13.53 2.65 -0.27
CA LYS A 152 -14.24 1.74 -1.18
C LYS A 152 -13.89 1.97 -2.66
N TYR A 153 -13.07 2.98 -2.97
CA TYR A 153 -12.66 3.28 -4.34
C TYR A 153 -11.32 2.63 -4.67
N ASN A 154 -11.06 2.43 -5.97
CA ASN A 154 -9.84 1.80 -6.46
C ASN A 154 -8.62 2.73 -6.44
N SER A 155 -8.84 4.04 -6.42
CA SER A 155 -7.80 5.05 -6.48
C SER A 155 -8.20 6.27 -5.64
N PRO A 156 -7.24 7.15 -5.30
CA PRO A 156 -7.56 8.44 -4.69
C PRO A 156 -8.59 9.20 -5.52
N SER A 157 -9.52 9.88 -4.85
CA SER A 157 -10.52 10.76 -5.47
C SER A 157 -9.91 12.07 -5.97
N GLY A 158 -8.81 12.50 -5.35
CA GLY A 158 -8.11 13.72 -5.76
C GLY A 158 -6.71 13.81 -5.19
N ARG A 159 -5.94 14.74 -5.76
CA ARG A 159 -4.60 15.11 -5.29
C ARG A 159 -4.50 16.63 -5.18
N THR A 160 -3.75 17.08 -4.17
CA THR A 160 -3.51 18.50 -3.90
C THR A 160 -2.03 18.74 -3.70
N ALA A 161 -1.48 19.80 -4.29
CA ALA A 161 -0.09 20.21 -4.07
C ALA A 161 0.06 20.82 -2.67
N THR A 162 0.48 20.01 -1.70
CA THR A 162 0.55 20.39 -0.28
C THR A 162 1.46 21.59 -0.07
N PHE A 163 2.68 21.54 -0.61
CA PHE A 163 3.68 22.59 -0.43
C PHE A 163 3.24 23.94 -1.00
N LEU A 164 2.44 23.93 -2.08
CA LEU A 164 1.99 25.13 -2.76
C LEU A 164 0.81 25.79 -2.02
N GLU A 165 -0.15 24.98 -1.55
CA GLU A 165 -1.38 25.50 -0.97
C GLU A 165 -1.31 25.70 0.54
N PHE A 166 -0.59 24.83 1.26
CA PHE A 166 -0.61 24.80 2.73
C PHE A 166 0.77 25.00 3.35
N GLY A 167 1.83 24.96 2.55
CA GLY A 167 3.21 25.00 3.02
C GLY A 167 3.61 23.73 3.77
N ASN A 168 4.45 23.87 4.80
CA ASN A 168 4.95 22.74 5.57
C ASN A 168 3.88 22.22 6.56
N ILE A 169 3.37 21.00 6.29
CA ILE A 169 2.43 20.25 7.15
C ILE A 169 3.13 19.24 8.09
N GLU A 170 4.45 19.15 8.03
CA GLU A 170 5.28 18.25 8.85
C GLU A 170 5.69 18.90 10.19
N ALA A 171 5.67 20.24 10.26
CA ALA A 171 5.77 21.02 11.49
C ALA A 171 4.69 22.14 11.57
N PRO A 172 3.39 21.80 11.53
CA PRO A 172 2.34 22.78 11.36
C PRO A 172 1.83 23.34 12.68
N LEU A 173 1.48 24.63 12.66
CA LEU A 173 0.58 25.20 13.66
C LEU A 173 -0.80 24.53 13.56
N TYR A 174 -1.50 24.41 14.69
CA TYR A 174 -2.85 23.82 14.74
C TYR A 174 -3.80 24.43 13.69
N SER A 175 -3.76 25.75 13.49
CA SER A 175 -4.58 26.46 12.51
C SER A 175 -4.35 25.97 11.07
N ARG A 176 -3.09 25.68 10.72
CA ARG A 176 -2.71 25.15 9.40
C ARG A 176 -3.22 23.73 9.21
N LEU A 177 -3.10 22.86 10.22
CA LEU A 177 -3.67 21.50 10.16
C LEU A 177 -5.19 21.54 9.99
N ARG A 178 -5.88 22.38 10.77
CA ARG A 178 -7.33 22.54 10.67
C ARG A 178 -7.74 23.04 9.29
N HIS A 179 -7.06 24.05 8.75
CA HIS A 179 -7.32 24.56 7.41
C HIS A 179 -7.07 23.50 6.33
N PHE A 180 -5.95 22.76 6.45
CA PHE A 180 -5.62 21.65 5.55
C PHE A 180 -6.74 20.60 5.51
N TYR A 181 -7.10 20.01 6.64
CA TYR A 181 -8.14 18.98 6.67
C TYR A 181 -9.51 19.52 6.25
N ALA A 182 -9.90 20.71 6.71
CA ALA A 182 -11.18 21.32 6.30
C ALA A 182 -11.27 21.51 4.78
N THR A 183 -10.16 21.92 4.15
CA THR A 183 -10.08 22.07 2.69
C THR A 183 -10.24 20.72 1.99
N ILE A 184 -9.61 19.65 2.49
CA ILE A 184 -9.77 18.30 1.92
C ILE A 184 -11.22 17.82 2.02
N TYR A 185 -11.89 18.00 3.16
CA TYR A 185 -13.31 17.66 3.31
C TYR A 185 -14.22 18.46 2.38
N SER A 186 -13.93 19.75 2.21
CA SER A 186 -14.65 20.61 1.27
C SER A 186 -14.49 20.13 -0.17
N ARG A 187 -13.26 19.79 -0.61
CA ARG A 187 -12.99 19.23 -1.95
C ARG A 187 -13.66 17.87 -2.16
N MET A 188 -13.73 17.05 -1.13
CA MET A 188 -14.47 15.78 -1.15
C MET A 188 -15.99 15.96 -1.15
N GLN A 189 -16.48 17.18 -0.86
CA GLN A 189 -17.91 17.50 -0.71
C GLN A 189 -18.58 16.63 0.37
N VAL A 190 -17.87 16.36 1.47
CA VAL A 190 -18.33 15.47 2.55
C VAL A 190 -18.21 16.17 3.90
N LYS A 191 -19.23 16.01 4.75
CA LYS A 191 -19.18 16.50 6.14
C LYS A 191 -18.18 15.70 6.95
N SER A 192 -17.32 16.39 7.70
CA SER A 192 -16.32 15.75 8.57
C SER A 192 -16.89 14.81 9.62
N SER A 193 -18.13 15.03 10.05
CA SER A 193 -18.83 14.20 11.03
C SER A 193 -19.45 12.91 10.48
N SER A 194 -19.35 12.65 9.17
CA SER A 194 -20.10 11.57 8.53
C SER A 194 -19.48 10.19 8.68
N GLN A 195 -18.15 10.07 8.59
CA GLN A 195 -17.44 8.80 8.41
C GLN A 195 -16.11 8.79 9.17
N PRO A 196 -15.59 7.60 9.54
CA PRO A 196 -14.24 7.48 10.09
C PRO A 196 -13.19 7.91 9.07
N THR A 197 -12.05 8.39 9.56
CA THR A 197 -10.95 8.87 8.70
C THR A 197 -9.65 8.17 9.02
N VAL A 198 -8.99 7.64 7.99
CA VAL A 198 -7.60 7.20 8.06
C VAL A 198 -6.69 8.34 7.61
N VAL A 199 -5.72 8.69 8.45
CA VAL A 199 -4.75 9.75 8.19
C VAL A 199 -3.36 9.17 8.27
N SER A 200 -2.56 9.42 7.23
CA SER A 200 -1.13 9.12 7.25
C SER A 200 -0.38 10.13 8.13
N ILE A 201 0.46 9.65 9.03
CA ILE A 201 1.40 10.50 9.78
C ILE A 201 2.71 10.56 8.97
N PRO A 202 3.23 11.76 8.63
CA PRO A 202 4.46 11.89 7.86
C PRO A 202 5.67 11.33 8.62
N ILE A 203 6.73 11.01 7.88
CA ILE A 203 7.98 10.47 8.43
C ILE A 203 8.85 11.67 8.86
N THR A 204 8.66 12.12 10.09
CA THR A 204 9.35 13.29 10.65
C THR A 204 9.97 12.96 11.99
N HIS A 205 10.94 13.79 12.42
CA HIS A 205 11.65 13.62 13.70
C HIS A 205 12.20 12.20 13.83
N CYS A 206 13.17 11.84 12.98
CA CYS A 206 13.56 10.44 12.73
C CYS A 206 14.50 9.84 13.79
N GLY A 207 15.04 10.63 14.71
CA GLY A 207 15.95 10.14 15.75
C GLY A 207 15.25 9.42 16.92
N ASP A 208 16.05 8.73 17.75
CA ASP A 208 15.58 8.11 19.01
C ASP A 208 15.78 9.00 20.24
N THR A 209 15.96 10.31 20.05
CA THR A 209 16.09 11.26 21.16
C THR A 209 14.75 11.51 21.85
N GLU A 210 14.77 11.93 23.12
CA GLU A 210 13.54 12.31 23.83
C GLU A 210 12.85 13.52 23.17
N ALA A 211 13.62 14.43 22.57
CA ALA A 211 13.09 15.53 21.78
C ALA A 211 12.29 15.03 20.56
N ASP A 212 12.85 14.08 19.79
CA ASP A 212 12.15 13.49 18.64
C ASP A 212 10.89 12.71 19.05
N LYS A 213 10.97 11.93 20.14
CA LYS A 213 9.80 11.21 20.70
C LYS A 213 8.69 12.18 21.07
N THR A 214 9.05 13.28 21.73
CA THR A 214 8.11 14.33 22.14
C THR A 214 7.49 15.02 20.92
N ALA A 215 8.31 15.40 19.93
CA ALA A 215 7.82 16.06 18.72
C ALA A 215 6.86 15.17 17.90
N ARG A 216 7.16 13.87 17.74
CA ARG A 216 6.23 12.91 17.11
C ARG A 216 4.91 12.80 17.85
N ARG A 217 4.96 12.77 19.19
CA ARG A 217 3.75 12.73 20.03
C ARG A 217 2.92 14.01 19.86
N GLN A 218 3.57 15.17 19.92
CA GLN A 218 2.92 16.48 19.74
C GLN A 218 2.27 16.59 18.36
N LEU A 219 2.97 16.20 17.29
CA LEU A 219 2.40 16.21 15.93
C LEU A 219 1.16 15.31 15.84
N LYS A 220 1.23 14.09 16.38
CA LYS A 220 0.10 13.16 16.40
C LYS A 220 -1.08 13.72 17.19
N GLU A 221 -0.84 14.30 18.37
CA GLU A 221 -1.88 14.93 19.19
C GLU A 221 -2.50 16.16 18.50
N ALA A 222 -1.70 16.98 17.82
CA ALA A 222 -2.18 18.13 17.06
C ALA A 222 -3.08 17.72 15.89
N ILE A 223 -2.69 16.67 15.13
CA ILE A 223 -3.50 16.10 14.05
C ILE A 223 -4.83 15.58 14.60
N LEU A 224 -4.79 14.78 15.67
CA LEU A 224 -5.99 14.24 16.30
C LEU A 224 -6.91 15.35 16.83
N SER A 225 -6.35 16.39 17.47
CA SER A 225 -7.12 17.52 17.98
C SER A 225 -7.82 18.27 16.86
N ALA A 226 -7.10 18.62 15.77
CA ALA A 226 -7.69 19.29 14.62
C ALA A 226 -8.86 18.50 14.01
N MET A 227 -8.69 17.18 13.86
CA MET A 227 -9.72 16.29 13.32
C MET A 227 -10.94 16.16 14.25
N PHE A 228 -10.72 15.95 15.55
CA PHE A 228 -11.83 15.83 16.50
C PHE A 228 -12.56 17.15 16.73
N ASP A 229 -11.90 18.30 16.65
CA ASP A 229 -12.54 19.61 16.72
C ASP A 229 -13.37 19.92 15.47
N MET A 230 -13.08 19.25 14.35
CA MET A 230 -13.94 19.19 13.16
C MET A 230 -15.06 18.13 13.29
N ASN A 231 -15.23 17.52 14.47
CA ASN A 231 -16.23 16.50 14.75
C ASN A 231 -16.09 15.20 13.94
N VAL A 232 -14.88 14.85 13.52
CA VAL A 232 -14.63 13.52 12.93
C VAL A 232 -14.95 12.43 13.97
N PRO A 233 -15.76 11.40 13.62
CA PRO A 233 -16.28 10.45 14.61
C PRO A 233 -15.16 9.58 15.22
N SER A 234 -14.24 9.10 14.38
CA SER A 234 -13.06 8.35 14.81
C SER A 234 -11.93 8.48 13.79
N VAL A 235 -10.69 8.42 14.27
CA VAL A 235 -9.49 8.63 13.46
C VAL A 235 -8.54 7.45 13.60
N CYS A 236 -8.12 6.86 12.48
CA CYS A 236 -7.01 5.93 12.41
C CYS A 236 -5.76 6.69 11.95
N ALA A 237 -4.79 6.88 12.83
CA ALA A 237 -3.57 7.62 12.53
C ALA A 237 -2.37 6.66 12.52
N VAL A 238 -1.84 6.39 11.32
CA VAL A 238 -0.76 5.41 11.07
C VAL A 238 0.35 6.08 10.28
N SER A 239 1.61 5.74 10.53
CA SER A 239 2.72 6.29 9.75
C SER A 239 2.57 5.98 8.26
N GLN A 240 2.86 6.98 7.42
CA GLN A 240 2.93 6.83 5.97
C GLN A 240 3.88 5.68 5.57
N ALA A 241 4.97 5.50 6.33
CA ALA A 241 5.92 4.42 6.09
C ALA A 241 5.29 3.03 6.28
N THR A 242 4.64 2.83 7.42
CA THR A 242 3.94 1.58 7.75
C THR A 242 2.83 1.28 6.75
N LEU A 243 2.07 2.31 6.33
CA LEU A 243 1.02 2.14 5.32
C LEU A 243 1.60 1.70 3.97
N ALA A 244 2.70 2.30 3.51
CA ALA A 244 3.36 1.88 2.27
C ALA A 244 3.86 0.43 2.35
N LEU A 245 4.37 0.00 3.52
CA LEU A 245 4.77 -1.39 3.75
C LEU A 245 3.58 -2.37 3.68
N PHE A 246 2.43 -1.98 4.25
CA PHE A 246 1.21 -2.78 4.18
C PHE A 246 0.71 -2.92 2.73
N ALA A 247 0.86 -1.89 1.90
CA ALA A 247 0.53 -1.98 0.48
C ALA A 247 1.40 -3.00 -0.27
N ALA A 248 2.64 -3.22 0.18
CA ALA A 248 3.51 -4.28 -0.30
C ALA A 248 3.23 -5.66 0.32
N ARG A 249 2.17 -5.79 1.11
CA ARG A 249 1.78 -7.02 1.84
C ARG A 249 2.87 -7.51 2.79
N LYS A 250 3.50 -6.57 3.50
CA LYS A 250 4.54 -6.83 4.49
C LYS A 250 4.22 -6.12 5.80
N THR A 251 4.50 -6.77 6.92
CA THR A 251 4.44 -6.15 8.26
C THR A 251 5.82 -5.82 8.81
N SER A 252 6.87 -6.42 8.26
CA SER A 252 8.27 -6.19 8.61
C SER A 252 9.12 -6.03 7.35
N GLY A 253 10.17 -5.21 7.43
CA GLY A 253 11.04 -4.87 6.31
C GLY A 253 11.73 -3.53 6.53
N ILE A 254 12.58 -3.15 5.57
CA ILE A 254 13.11 -1.79 5.47
C ILE A 254 12.30 -1.05 4.42
N LEU A 255 11.72 0.10 4.78
CA LEU A 255 11.06 0.97 3.82
C LEU A 255 12.00 2.08 3.37
N VAL A 256 12.19 2.24 2.07
CA VAL A 256 12.95 3.34 1.47
C VAL A 256 11.96 4.29 0.81
N ASN A 257 11.65 5.40 1.49
CA ASN A 257 10.73 6.42 0.99
C ASN A 257 11.50 7.57 0.34
N ILE A 258 11.49 7.65 -0.99
CA ILE A 258 12.07 8.75 -1.77
C ILE A 258 10.98 9.80 -2.02
N GLY A 259 10.85 10.69 -1.04
CA GLY A 259 9.78 11.67 -0.93
C GLY A 259 10.01 12.96 -1.72
N PHE A 260 9.23 13.99 -1.37
CA PHE A 260 9.32 15.29 -2.03
C PHE A 260 10.54 16.09 -1.58
N ASN A 261 10.72 16.25 -0.27
CA ASN A 261 11.83 17.03 0.31
C ASN A 261 13.09 16.18 0.56
N GLN A 262 12.90 14.93 1.03
CA GLN A 262 13.97 14.08 1.52
C GLN A 262 13.72 12.61 1.16
N THR A 263 14.76 11.79 1.32
CA THR A 263 14.67 10.34 1.29
C THR A 263 14.87 9.79 2.71
N SER A 264 14.06 8.81 3.11
CA SER A 264 14.17 8.18 4.43
C SER A 264 14.23 6.66 4.32
N VAL A 265 15.17 6.02 5.03
CA VAL A 265 15.30 4.57 5.17
C VAL A 265 14.83 4.17 6.55
N VAL A 266 13.70 3.47 6.61
CA VAL A 266 12.93 3.24 7.84
C VAL A 266 12.84 1.73 8.12
N PRO A 267 13.55 1.20 9.13
CA PRO A 267 13.37 -0.18 9.55
C PRO A 267 12.05 -0.33 10.30
N ILE A 268 11.23 -1.30 9.87
CA ILE A 268 9.90 -1.58 10.44
C ILE A 268 9.83 -3.06 10.82
N LEU A 269 9.45 -3.33 12.07
CA LEU A 269 9.24 -4.68 12.59
C LEU A 269 7.81 -4.79 13.16
N HIS A 270 7.02 -5.71 12.63
CA HIS A 270 5.62 -5.94 13.04
C HIS A 270 4.77 -4.66 13.06
N GLY A 271 4.92 -3.84 12.02
CA GLY A 271 4.22 -2.57 11.82
C GLY A 271 4.75 -1.41 12.66
N LYS A 272 5.76 -1.63 13.52
CA LYS A 272 6.39 -0.61 14.36
C LYS A 272 7.70 -0.13 13.73
N ILE A 273 7.85 1.19 13.63
CA ILE A 273 9.12 1.80 13.23
C ILE A 273 10.15 1.60 14.34
N MET A 274 11.33 1.10 13.96
CA MET A 274 12.41 0.75 14.87
C MET A 274 13.40 1.91 15.03
N TYR A 275 12.95 3.00 15.65
CA TYR A 275 13.79 4.20 15.87
C TYR A 275 15.11 3.91 16.59
N LYS A 276 15.12 2.93 17.51
CA LYS A 276 16.33 2.47 18.22
C LYS A 276 17.40 1.86 17.31
N VAL A 277 16.98 1.24 16.21
CA VAL A 277 17.91 0.72 15.19
C VAL A 277 18.49 1.88 14.39
N GLY A 278 17.72 2.94 14.20
CA GLY A 278 18.11 4.13 13.43
C GLY A 278 17.28 4.26 12.16
N VAL A 279 16.84 5.49 11.89
CA VAL A 279 16.20 5.86 10.62
C VAL A 279 17.15 6.78 9.89
N GLU A 280 17.64 6.34 8.73
CA GLU A 280 18.55 7.15 7.92
C GLU A 280 17.72 8.18 7.13
N VAL A 281 18.20 9.42 7.08
CA VAL A 281 17.56 10.51 6.32
C VAL A 281 18.60 11.17 5.42
N LEU A 282 18.29 11.23 4.13
CA LEU A 282 19.09 11.89 3.11
C LEU A 282 18.37 13.14 2.62
N GLU A 283 19.10 14.24 2.46
CA GLU A 283 18.57 15.51 1.95
C GLU A 283 18.34 15.52 0.43
N VAL A 284 18.19 14.35 -0.18
CA VAL A 284 17.89 14.18 -1.60
C VAL A 284 16.45 13.71 -1.74
N GLY A 285 15.59 14.56 -2.30
CA GLY A 285 14.21 14.25 -2.63
C GLY A 285 13.82 14.71 -4.04
N ALA A 286 12.53 14.66 -4.37
CA ALA A 286 12.01 15.13 -5.65
C ALA A 286 12.41 16.58 -5.98
N VAL A 287 12.46 17.47 -4.99
CA VAL A 287 12.85 18.88 -5.18
C VAL A 287 14.28 19.00 -5.71
N LYS A 288 15.22 18.22 -5.13
CA LYS A 288 16.62 18.22 -5.57
C LYS A 288 16.79 17.59 -6.96
N LEU A 289 16.05 16.51 -7.25
CA LEU A 289 16.03 15.89 -8.58
C LEU A 289 15.55 16.88 -9.65
N THR A 290 14.42 17.56 -9.40
CA THR A 290 13.88 18.56 -10.34
C THR A 290 14.82 19.75 -10.49
N ALA A 291 15.46 20.22 -9.42
CA ALA A 291 16.42 21.31 -9.47
C ALA A 291 17.66 20.95 -10.30
N TYR A 292 18.19 19.74 -10.12
CA TYR A 292 19.35 19.27 -10.89
C TYR A 292 19.01 19.12 -12.38
N LEU A 293 17.86 18.55 -12.73
CA LEU A 293 17.43 18.48 -14.13
C LEU A 293 17.29 19.88 -14.74
N ARG A 294 16.71 20.83 -13.99
CA ARG A 294 16.61 22.22 -14.42
C ARG A 294 17.98 22.80 -14.77
N GLU A 295 18.97 22.61 -13.91
CA GLU A 295 20.34 23.10 -14.14
C GLU A 295 20.97 22.46 -15.37
N GLN A 296 20.80 21.14 -15.56
CA GLN A 296 21.28 20.45 -16.76
C GLN A 296 20.61 20.98 -18.04
N MET A 297 19.30 21.24 -18.02
CA MET A 297 18.58 21.83 -19.15
C MET A 297 19.05 23.27 -19.46
N GLN A 298 19.31 24.07 -18.43
CA GLN A 298 19.84 25.43 -18.56
C GLN A 298 21.24 25.44 -19.18
N GLN A 299 22.11 24.50 -18.79
CA GLN A 299 23.45 24.35 -19.38
C GLN A 299 23.41 24.04 -20.89
N ARG A 300 22.32 23.43 -21.38
CA ARG A 300 22.07 23.19 -22.81
C ARG A 300 21.23 24.25 -23.50
N ASN A 301 20.93 25.35 -22.81
CA ASN A 301 20.08 26.44 -23.32
C ASN A 301 18.70 25.96 -23.81
N LEU A 302 18.11 24.96 -23.15
CA LEU A 302 16.76 24.50 -23.47
C LEU A 302 15.73 25.47 -22.87
N PRO A 303 14.86 26.10 -23.68
CA PRO A 303 13.85 27.03 -23.18
C PRO A 303 12.69 26.25 -22.54
N PHE A 304 12.36 26.55 -21.28
CA PHE A 304 11.19 26.01 -20.58
C PHE A 304 10.48 27.12 -19.81
N SER A 305 9.16 27.04 -19.67
CA SER A 305 8.38 28.13 -19.06
C SER A 305 8.31 28.06 -17.53
N SER A 306 8.35 26.84 -16.96
CA SER A 306 8.01 26.62 -15.56
C SER A 306 8.70 25.39 -14.95
N LEU A 307 8.69 25.32 -13.61
CA LEU A 307 9.13 24.12 -12.88
C LEU A 307 8.19 22.93 -13.09
N TYR A 308 6.93 23.17 -13.51
CA TYR A 308 6.00 22.10 -13.85
C TYR A 308 6.49 21.33 -15.07
N THR A 309 6.99 22.04 -16.09
CA THR A 309 7.63 21.47 -17.30
C THR A 309 8.77 20.55 -16.91
N VAL A 310 9.74 21.05 -16.15
CA VAL A 310 10.91 20.27 -15.71
C VAL A 310 10.49 19.03 -14.93
N ARG A 311 9.50 19.17 -14.05
CA ARG A 311 8.98 18.05 -13.26
C ARG A 311 8.27 17.00 -14.13
N ALA A 312 7.50 17.41 -15.13
CA ALA A 312 6.86 16.51 -16.08
C ALA A 312 7.91 15.77 -16.93
N LEU A 313 8.95 16.46 -17.40
CA LEU A 313 10.07 15.81 -18.09
C LEU A 313 10.81 14.82 -17.19
N LYS A 314 11.05 15.17 -15.92
CA LYS A 314 11.63 14.26 -14.94
C LYS A 314 10.78 13.00 -14.76
N GLU A 315 9.45 13.14 -14.62
CA GLU A 315 8.56 12.01 -14.38
C GLU A 315 8.37 11.10 -15.61
N ASN A 316 8.56 11.61 -16.84
CA ASN A 316 8.32 10.85 -18.07
C ASN A 316 9.60 10.42 -18.82
N LEU A 317 10.71 11.13 -18.67
CA LEU A 317 11.95 10.86 -19.43
C LEU A 317 13.11 10.39 -18.57
N CYS A 318 13.18 10.76 -17.29
CA CYS A 318 14.30 10.38 -16.43
C CYS A 318 14.19 8.95 -15.91
N TYR A 319 15.34 8.35 -15.62
CA TYR A 319 15.48 7.01 -15.08
C TYR A 319 16.81 6.89 -14.33
N VAL A 320 17.09 5.72 -13.74
CA VAL A 320 18.36 5.38 -13.13
C VAL A 320 19.04 4.31 -13.98
N ALA A 321 20.27 4.55 -14.40
CA ALA A 321 21.06 3.57 -15.15
C ALA A 321 21.57 2.46 -14.22
N LEU A 322 21.57 1.22 -14.70
CA LEU A 322 22.16 0.07 -13.98
C LEU A 322 23.70 0.18 -13.89
N ASP A 323 24.32 0.71 -14.93
CA ASP A 323 25.74 1.01 -15.03
C ASP A 323 25.89 2.39 -15.65
N TYR A 324 26.27 3.36 -14.82
CA TYR A 324 26.35 4.77 -15.22
C TYR A 324 27.38 5.01 -16.33
N ASP A 325 28.57 4.40 -16.21
CA ASP A 325 29.68 4.61 -17.13
C ASP A 325 29.45 3.94 -18.48
N ALA A 326 28.71 2.82 -18.50
CA ALA A 326 28.25 2.21 -19.73
C ALA A 326 27.15 3.03 -20.41
N GLU A 327 26.25 3.64 -19.63
CA GLU A 327 25.14 4.45 -20.16
C GLU A 327 25.64 5.74 -20.82
N LEU A 328 26.73 6.34 -20.31
CA LEU A 328 27.39 7.51 -20.92
C LEU A 328 27.83 7.31 -22.38
N ARG A 329 28.05 6.06 -22.79
CA ARG A 329 28.51 5.69 -24.14
C ARG A 329 27.37 5.42 -25.13
N LYS A 330 26.11 5.45 -24.69
CA LYS A 330 24.93 5.17 -25.53
C LYS A 330 24.29 6.46 -26.04
N ASP A 331 23.58 6.34 -27.16
CA ASP A 331 22.61 7.38 -27.54
C ASP A 331 21.34 7.19 -26.71
N THR A 332 21.11 8.11 -25.78
CA THR A 332 19.98 8.07 -24.85
C THR A 332 18.95 9.15 -25.16
N GLU A 333 18.94 9.72 -26.37
CA GLU A 333 17.95 10.73 -26.75
C GLU A 333 16.51 10.19 -26.64
N ALA A 334 15.64 10.94 -25.97
CA ALA A 334 14.21 10.74 -26.02
C ALA A 334 13.48 12.07 -25.85
N SER A 335 12.29 12.13 -26.44
CA SER A 335 11.47 13.33 -26.45
C SER A 335 10.14 13.12 -25.76
N TYR A 336 9.62 14.18 -25.14
CA TYR A 336 8.30 14.20 -24.53
C TYR A 336 7.60 15.52 -24.86
N GLU A 337 6.31 15.44 -25.21
CA GLU A 337 5.48 16.59 -25.48
C GLU A 337 4.88 17.12 -24.18
N ILE A 338 5.16 18.39 -23.89
CA ILE A 338 4.49 19.13 -22.82
C ILE A 338 3.33 19.90 -23.46
N PRO A 339 2.09 19.71 -22.98
CA PRO A 339 0.96 20.48 -23.47
C PRO A 339 1.27 21.98 -23.42
N VAL A 340 0.95 22.71 -24.50
CA VAL A 340 1.20 24.16 -24.66
C VAL A 340 2.68 24.55 -24.90
N GLU A 341 3.65 23.85 -24.32
CA GLU A 341 5.08 24.18 -24.48
C GLU A 341 5.79 23.42 -25.60
N GLY A 342 5.21 22.33 -26.09
CA GLY A 342 5.73 21.55 -27.23
C GLY A 342 6.72 20.45 -26.83
N TRP A 343 7.55 20.04 -27.78
CA TRP A 343 8.46 18.89 -27.65
C TRP A 343 9.78 19.27 -26.98
N PHE A 344 10.19 18.47 -26.00
CA PHE A 344 11.49 18.57 -25.35
C PHE A 344 12.28 17.29 -25.58
N SER A 345 13.53 17.41 -26.03
CA SER A 345 14.46 16.28 -26.17
C SER A 345 15.54 16.32 -25.10
N LEU A 346 15.64 15.24 -24.32
CA LEU A 346 16.70 15.03 -23.33
C LEU A 346 17.57 13.85 -23.77
N LYS A 347 18.87 13.92 -23.44
CA LYS A 347 19.88 12.90 -23.70
C LYS A 347 20.40 12.35 -22.37
N GLN A 348 21.61 12.73 -21.95
CA GLN A 348 22.25 12.22 -20.74
C GLN A 348 21.58 12.74 -19.45
N GLU A 349 20.87 13.86 -19.52
CA GLU A 349 20.15 14.45 -18.39
C GLU A 349 19.11 13.46 -17.81
N ARG A 350 18.60 12.57 -18.66
CA ARG A 350 17.62 11.54 -18.30
C ARG A 350 18.13 10.65 -17.17
N PHE A 351 19.32 10.06 -17.32
CA PHE A 351 19.90 9.17 -16.30
C PHE A 351 20.79 9.91 -15.30
N ARG A 352 21.45 11.01 -15.69
CA ARG A 352 22.21 11.85 -14.77
C ARG A 352 21.36 12.39 -13.63
N THR A 353 20.11 12.74 -13.91
CA THR A 353 19.17 13.19 -12.87
C THR A 353 18.91 12.10 -11.84
N GLY A 354 18.67 10.86 -12.26
CA GLY A 354 18.50 9.74 -11.33
C GLY A 354 19.78 9.38 -10.57
N GLU A 355 20.96 9.58 -11.20
CA GLU A 355 22.25 9.23 -10.60
C GLU A 355 22.53 9.97 -9.29
N ILE A 356 21.99 11.19 -9.08
CA ILE A 356 22.20 11.92 -7.82
C ILE A 356 21.65 11.19 -6.59
N LEU A 357 20.75 10.20 -6.76
CA LEU A 357 20.31 9.32 -5.68
C LEU A 357 21.43 8.39 -5.22
N PHE A 358 22.32 7.98 -6.12
CA PHE A 358 23.41 7.04 -5.84
C PHE A 358 24.74 7.78 -5.66
N GLN A 359 24.98 8.85 -6.40
CA GLN A 359 26.18 9.68 -6.31
C GLN A 359 25.81 11.16 -6.14
N PRO A 360 25.34 11.59 -4.95
CA PRO A 360 24.93 12.99 -4.72
C PRO A 360 26.04 14.02 -5.01
N ARG A 361 27.31 13.60 -4.96
CA ARG A 361 28.47 14.45 -5.23
C ARG A 361 28.46 15.08 -6.62
N ILE A 362 27.87 14.42 -7.63
CA ILE A 362 27.80 14.97 -8.99
C ILE A 362 26.90 16.22 -9.10
N SER A 363 26.02 16.43 -8.11
CA SER A 363 25.22 17.65 -7.97
C SER A 363 25.77 18.60 -6.89
N GLY A 364 27.04 18.43 -6.49
CA GLY A 364 27.70 19.24 -5.46
C GLY A 364 27.24 18.94 -4.02
N LEU A 365 26.46 17.89 -3.79
CA LEU A 365 26.01 17.52 -2.45
C LEU A 365 27.04 16.59 -1.78
N SER A 366 27.55 16.99 -0.62
CA SER A 366 28.39 16.14 0.22
C SER A 366 27.52 15.24 1.10
N ALA A 367 26.77 14.33 0.47
CA ALA A 367 25.90 13.36 1.13
C ALA A 367 26.21 11.94 0.66
N MET A 368 25.86 10.96 1.48
CA MET A 368 25.94 9.54 1.10
C MET A 368 24.86 9.18 0.07
N GLY A 369 25.14 8.18 -0.75
CA GLY A 369 24.18 7.64 -1.71
C GLY A 369 23.11 6.77 -1.06
N LEU A 370 22.01 6.55 -1.79
CA LEU A 370 20.87 5.74 -1.36
C LEU A 370 21.27 4.33 -0.95
N HIS A 371 22.02 3.64 -1.81
CA HIS A 371 22.59 2.31 -1.56
C HIS A 371 23.39 2.22 -0.26
N GLN A 372 24.22 3.24 0.03
CA GLN A 372 24.99 3.30 1.29
C GLN A 372 24.06 3.47 2.50
N ALA A 373 23.03 4.31 2.41
CA ALA A 373 22.08 4.53 3.51
C ALA A 373 21.28 3.25 3.82
N VAL A 374 20.90 2.51 2.78
CA VAL A 374 20.22 1.23 2.93
C VAL A 374 21.15 0.17 3.54
N ALA A 375 22.42 0.10 3.09
CA ALA A 375 23.42 -0.79 3.66
C ALA A 375 23.66 -0.51 5.15
N ASN A 376 23.86 0.76 5.54
CA ASN A 376 24.01 1.16 6.94
C ASN A 376 22.80 0.74 7.79
N CYS A 377 21.58 0.95 7.29
CA CYS A 377 20.37 0.53 7.98
C CYS A 377 20.33 -1.00 8.20
N ILE A 378 20.75 -1.78 7.20
CA ILE A 378 20.84 -3.25 7.30
C ILE A 378 21.86 -3.67 8.35
N GLU A 379 23.05 -3.07 8.35
CA GLU A 379 24.09 -3.34 9.34
C GLU A 379 23.61 -3.02 10.76
N HIS A 380 22.91 -1.89 10.94
CA HIS A 380 22.28 -1.55 12.22
C HIS A 380 21.21 -2.58 12.62
N CYS A 381 20.37 -3.03 11.68
CA CYS A 381 19.36 -4.06 11.97
C CYS A 381 20.00 -5.36 12.46
N GLN A 382 21.08 -5.79 11.81
CA GLN A 382 21.83 -6.99 12.15
C GLN A 382 22.51 -6.86 13.52
N ALA A 383 23.13 -5.70 13.80
CA ALA A 383 23.85 -5.47 15.05
C ALA A 383 22.96 -5.51 16.29
N VAL A 384 21.69 -5.07 16.19
CA VAL A 384 20.76 -5.07 17.34
C VAL A 384 20.24 -6.47 17.66
N GLY A 385 20.23 -7.41 16.70
CA GLY A 385 19.88 -8.82 16.95
C GLY A 385 18.48 -9.03 17.57
N LEU A 386 17.49 -8.25 17.13
CA LEU A 386 16.15 -8.21 17.74
C LEU A 386 15.36 -9.52 17.63
N THR A 387 15.65 -10.31 16.62
CA THR A 387 14.96 -11.56 16.30
C THR A 387 15.99 -12.65 16.07
N PRO A 388 15.69 -13.93 16.37
CA PRO A 388 16.57 -15.05 16.02
C PRO A 388 16.72 -15.22 14.50
N ASP A 389 15.75 -14.72 13.73
CA ASP A 389 15.74 -14.74 12.28
C ASP A 389 15.99 -13.33 11.73
N ASP A 390 17.11 -13.17 11.02
CA ASP A 390 17.53 -11.93 10.37
C ASP A 390 16.77 -11.65 9.06
N SER A 391 15.85 -12.54 8.64
CA SER A 391 15.12 -12.37 7.39
C SER A 391 14.19 -11.15 7.35
N TRP A 392 13.80 -10.61 8.51
CA TRP A 392 12.79 -9.54 8.57
C TRP A 392 13.23 -8.24 7.89
N PHE A 393 14.53 -7.92 7.89
CA PHE A 393 15.07 -6.72 7.24
C PHE A 393 15.57 -6.97 5.81
N LYS A 394 15.62 -8.24 5.36
CA LYS A 394 16.05 -8.60 4.00
C LYS A 394 15.04 -8.19 2.92
N THR A 395 13.81 -7.86 3.30
CA THR A 395 12.83 -7.27 2.37
C THR A 395 12.92 -5.75 2.42
N ILE A 396 13.35 -5.13 1.32
CA ILE A 396 13.37 -3.69 1.13
C ILE A 396 12.18 -3.30 0.26
N VAL A 397 11.37 -2.34 0.72
CA VAL A 397 10.20 -1.85 -0.01
C VAL A 397 10.41 -0.39 -0.35
N LEU A 398 10.36 -0.06 -1.64
CA LEU A 398 10.45 1.30 -2.13
C LEU A 398 9.09 2.01 -2.02
N ALA A 399 9.11 3.29 -1.68
CA ALA A 399 7.93 4.14 -1.61
C ALA A 399 8.26 5.60 -1.98
N GLY A 400 7.22 6.39 -2.23
CA GLY A 400 7.36 7.80 -2.62
C GLY A 400 7.40 7.99 -4.14
N GLY A 401 7.12 9.21 -4.59
CA GLY A 401 6.96 9.50 -6.01
C GLY A 401 8.26 9.34 -6.81
N SER A 402 9.40 9.73 -6.24
CA SER A 402 10.69 9.62 -6.93
C SER A 402 11.25 8.20 -6.95
N ALA A 403 10.73 7.29 -6.10
CA ALA A 403 11.05 5.87 -6.18
C ALA A 403 10.39 5.16 -7.38
N CYS A 404 9.48 5.85 -8.08
CA CYS A 404 8.87 5.35 -9.31
C CYS A 404 9.75 5.57 -10.55
N LEU A 405 10.92 6.21 -10.40
CA LEU A 405 11.88 6.33 -11.51
C LEU A 405 12.29 4.91 -11.97
N PRO A 406 12.23 4.61 -13.28
CA PRO A 406 12.67 3.31 -13.79
C PRO A 406 14.14 3.05 -13.43
N GLY A 407 14.50 1.80 -13.14
CA GLY A 407 15.88 1.39 -12.84
C GLY A 407 16.31 1.53 -11.38
N VAL A 408 15.53 2.20 -10.52
CA VAL A 408 15.90 2.39 -9.09
C VAL A 408 16.01 1.04 -8.37
N VAL A 409 15.10 0.10 -8.65
CA VAL A 409 15.08 -1.23 -8.01
C VAL A 409 16.33 -2.02 -8.40
N GLU A 410 16.58 -2.14 -9.69
CA GLU A 410 17.66 -2.93 -10.26
C GLU A 410 19.03 -2.37 -9.85
N ARG A 411 19.17 -1.04 -9.89
CA ARG A 411 20.40 -0.37 -9.45
C ARG A 411 20.62 -0.56 -7.96
N LEU A 412 19.60 -0.35 -7.12
CA LEU A 412 19.74 -0.53 -5.67
C LEU A 412 20.08 -1.96 -5.31
N ASP A 413 19.41 -2.94 -5.93
CA ASP A 413 19.68 -4.36 -5.71
C ASP A 413 21.13 -4.73 -6.08
N LYS A 414 21.61 -4.30 -7.25
CA LYS A 414 23.00 -4.49 -7.69
C LYS A 414 23.99 -3.90 -6.69
N GLU A 415 23.80 -2.64 -6.29
CA GLU A 415 24.72 -1.94 -5.38
C GLU A 415 24.75 -2.60 -3.99
N LEU A 416 23.61 -3.07 -3.48
CA LEU A 416 23.56 -3.75 -2.18
C LEU A 416 24.29 -5.10 -2.18
N HIS A 417 24.21 -5.86 -3.28
CA HIS A 417 24.98 -7.10 -3.42
C HIS A 417 26.50 -6.86 -3.53
N VAL A 418 26.92 -5.67 -3.99
CA VAL A 418 28.33 -5.27 -4.03
C VAL A 418 28.81 -4.78 -2.65
N LEU A 419 27.98 -4.02 -1.94
CA LEU A 419 28.36 -3.42 -0.65
C LEU A 419 28.32 -4.41 0.52
N LEU A 420 27.37 -5.34 0.54
CA LEU A 420 27.10 -6.19 1.70
C LEU A 420 27.72 -7.60 1.53
N PRO A 421 28.19 -8.23 2.63
CA PRO A 421 28.67 -9.62 2.59
C PRO A 421 27.60 -10.60 2.07
N PRO A 422 27.99 -11.67 1.34
CA PRO A 422 27.05 -12.66 0.82
C PRO A 422 26.12 -13.29 1.86
N SER A 423 26.56 -13.45 3.11
CA SER A 423 25.72 -13.95 4.21
C SER A 423 24.49 -13.08 4.49
N VAL A 424 24.63 -11.77 4.27
CA VAL A 424 23.58 -10.77 4.47
C VAL A 424 22.79 -10.57 3.18
N SER A 425 23.49 -10.35 2.05
CA SER A 425 22.85 -10.04 0.76
C SER A 425 22.07 -11.21 0.17
N ASN A 426 22.46 -12.46 0.44
CA ASN A 426 21.70 -13.62 0.00
C ASN A 426 20.27 -13.61 0.56
N GLY A 427 19.30 -13.68 -0.34
CA GLY A 427 17.87 -13.68 -0.02
C GLY A 427 17.27 -12.28 0.17
N MET A 428 18.06 -11.21 0.00
CA MET A 428 17.53 -9.85 -0.07
C MET A 428 16.62 -9.68 -1.27
N ARG A 429 15.57 -8.89 -1.10
CA ARG A 429 14.66 -8.51 -2.19
C ARG A 429 14.29 -7.04 -2.10
N VAL A 430 14.51 -6.32 -3.19
CA VAL A 430 14.01 -4.95 -3.38
C VAL A 430 12.67 -5.01 -4.11
N ILE A 431 11.63 -4.46 -3.49
CA ILE A 431 10.26 -4.43 -4.02
C ILE A 431 9.96 -2.99 -4.49
N PRO A 432 9.53 -2.78 -5.75
CA PRO A 432 9.11 -1.45 -6.22
C PRO A 432 7.88 -0.94 -5.47
N PRO A 433 7.54 0.36 -5.58
CA PRO A 433 6.30 0.87 -5.02
C PRO A 433 5.09 0.16 -5.67
N PRO A 434 4.32 -0.67 -4.93
CA PRO A 434 3.33 -1.56 -5.55
C PRO A 434 2.18 -0.82 -6.25
N TYR A 435 1.90 0.40 -5.80
CA TYR A 435 0.90 1.30 -6.38
C TYR A 435 1.52 2.67 -6.69
N GLY A 436 2.79 2.68 -7.09
CA GLY A 436 3.52 3.90 -7.41
C GLY A 436 3.51 4.90 -6.25
N ALA A 437 3.31 6.18 -6.58
CA ALA A 437 3.24 7.29 -5.63
C ALA A 437 2.06 7.21 -4.64
N ASP A 438 1.09 6.32 -4.86
CA ASP A 438 -0.11 6.15 -4.03
C ASP A 438 -0.03 4.92 -3.11
N SER A 439 1.15 4.30 -2.98
CA SER A 439 1.33 3.08 -2.17
C SER A 439 0.86 3.27 -0.72
N ALA A 440 1.17 4.40 -0.07
CA ALA A 440 0.67 4.67 1.29
C ALA A 440 -0.86 4.80 1.35
N TRP A 441 -1.48 5.43 0.35
CA TRP A 441 -2.94 5.53 0.26
C TRP A 441 -3.60 4.14 0.09
N HIS A 442 -3.01 3.26 -0.72
CA HIS A 442 -3.49 1.89 -0.88
C HIS A 442 -3.29 1.05 0.38
N GLY A 443 -2.22 1.27 1.14
CA GLY A 443 -2.04 0.69 2.48
C GLY A 443 -3.17 1.08 3.43
N ALA A 444 -3.57 2.36 3.41
CA ALA A 444 -4.72 2.84 4.18
C ALA A 444 -6.05 2.25 3.67
N LYS A 445 -6.20 2.04 2.37
CA LYS A 445 -7.34 1.34 1.75
C LYS A 445 -7.45 -0.10 2.28
N LEU A 446 -6.35 -0.84 2.31
CA LEU A 446 -6.35 -2.22 2.84
C LEU A 446 -6.79 -2.26 4.30
N LEU A 447 -6.24 -1.37 5.13
CA LEU A 447 -6.53 -1.29 6.56
C LEU A 447 -7.99 -0.88 6.85
N SER A 448 -8.52 0.11 6.13
CA SER A 448 -9.88 0.62 6.33
C SER A 448 -10.99 -0.29 5.80
N ASN A 449 -10.64 -1.37 5.10
CA ASN A 449 -11.58 -2.38 4.63
C ASN A 449 -11.52 -3.69 5.42
N LEU A 450 -10.71 -3.77 6.48
CA LEU A 450 -10.66 -4.94 7.36
C LEU A 450 -12.01 -5.23 7.99
N SER A 451 -12.33 -6.51 8.16
CA SER A 451 -13.53 -6.99 8.85
C SER A 451 -13.75 -6.40 10.26
N THR A 452 -12.68 -5.98 10.93
CA THR A 452 -12.71 -5.40 12.29
C THR A 452 -12.64 -3.87 12.31
N PHE A 453 -12.54 -3.21 11.15
CA PHE A 453 -12.52 -1.76 11.06
C PHE A 453 -13.93 -1.18 11.32
N PRO A 454 -14.10 -0.07 12.07
CA PRO A 454 -13.06 0.80 12.65
C PRO A 454 -12.54 0.39 14.04
N ASN A 455 -13.17 -0.58 14.70
CA ASN A 455 -13.00 -0.83 16.14
C ASN A 455 -11.58 -1.17 16.58
N SER A 456 -10.81 -1.90 15.77
CA SER A 456 -9.45 -2.34 16.10
C SER A 456 -8.36 -1.29 15.85
N TRP A 457 -8.65 -0.27 15.03
CA TRP A 457 -7.63 0.65 14.50
C TRP A 457 -7.91 2.12 14.77
N CYS A 458 -9.17 2.52 14.94
CA CYS A 458 -9.53 3.92 15.12
C CYS A 458 -9.58 4.30 16.60
N LEU A 459 -9.17 5.54 16.89
CA LEU A 459 -9.41 6.20 18.16
C LEU A 459 -10.70 7.02 18.07
N SER A 460 -11.60 6.90 19.04
CA SER A 460 -12.79 7.76 19.10
C SER A 460 -12.51 9.09 19.81
N LYS A 461 -13.35 10.10 19.56
CA LYS A 461 -13.27 11.40 20.27
C LYS A 461 -13.40 11.25 21.79
N LYS A 462 -14.21 10.28 22.25
CA LYS A 462 -14.38 9.98 23.68
C LYS A 462 -13.09 9.43 24.28
N ASP A 463 -12.46 8.47 23.61
CA ASP A 463 -11.22 7.85 24.07
C ASP A 463 -10.05 8.84 24.07
N PHE A 464 -9.98 9.71 23.05
CA PHE A 464 -8.99 10.77 22.98
C PHE A 464 -9.08 11.70 24.20
N ARG A 465 -10.28 12.20 24.54
CA ARG A 465 -10.49 13.05 25.72
C ARG A 465 -10.12 12.35 27.03
N LEU A 466 -10.41 11.06 27.17
CA LEU A 466 -10.05 10.28 28.35
C LEU A 466 -8.52 10.11 28.48
N LYS A 467 -7.82 9.84 27.36
CA LYS A 467 -6.35 9.74 27.34
C LYS A 467 -5.69 11.07 27.70
N SER A 468 -6.15 12.19 27.13
CA SER A 468 -5.62 13.51 27.46
C SER A 468 -5.80 13.85 28.93
N ARG A 469 -6.94 13.50 29.55
CA ARG A 469 -7.16 13.72 30.99
C ARG A 469 -6.21 12.92 31.87
N ARG A 470 -5.89 11.68 31.49
CA ARG A 470 -4.95 10.82 32.24
C ARG A 470 -3.50 11.31 32.13
N SER A 471 -3.10 11.94 31.01
CA SER A 471 -1.76 12.51 30.88
C SER A 471 -1.58 13.85 31.59
N PHE A 472 -2.66 14.51 32.03
CA PHE A 472 -2.61 15.73 32.84
C PHE A 472 -2.56 15.46 34.35
N LEU A 473 -2.80 14.21 34.77
CA LEU A 473 -2.82 13.79 36.18
C LEU A 473 -1.51 13.11 36.63
N TRP A 474 -0.46 13.14 35.80
CA TRP A 474 0.85 12.54 36.06
C TRP A 474 1.97 13.49 35.66
#